data_AF-A0A2T2P9B8-F1
#
_entry.id   AF-A0A2T2P9B8-F1
#
_cell.length_a   1.000
_cell.length_b   1.000
_cell.length_c   1.000
_cell.angle_alpha   90.00
_cell.angle_beta   90.00
_cell.angle_gamma   90.00
#
_symmetry.space_group_name_H-M   'P 1'
#
loop_
_entity.id
_entity.type
_entity.pdbx_description
1 polymer ?
#
loop_
_entity_poly.entity_id
_entity_poly.type
_entity_poly.pdbx_seq_one_letter_code
_entity_poly.pdbx_strand_id
1 'polypeptide(L)'
;MEAGMNTWPNDAGFDADYEEHSPVALTVKGTIPRFAAGVLYRTGPLGYKIKTGKGNTWAAKHWFDGFSCVHRFQIDFPQEAGPAHVSYRSRRTVDEYLEIVRKTGKLDSITFGAKRDPCQSFFKKVMSIFTASHNTKNVGVTLSINMPGGNFNDQNEKIPEINGHSNDIQTLYAKTDSTMLKAIDPETLEPIGIASQAQLHPDLKGPFSAAHAKSDPLTGDVYNFNLNLGSSSTYRIFRTSASTGKTDILATFLGKPAYLHSLFITESYVILCVWNSQITWSGISILYNKNIVDAIAPFDPSKKAIWYVVDRKHNKGLVATYESDPFFCFHTINAWEESSAQSPEKTDIVAELCTYDNTDVLHRFYYDNLLSTSEASKDYFGRKREVCLPNWAQYRLASVNGNMSPTRRLPAELVHKADKALSMELPIINPSYFTHKHRFIYGVSDRLKSTFVDGIVKYDNHTHRAIFWDTDGHTPGEPIFVANPKGTQEDDGVLLTVVLDGFKEKSYLLVLDARDLSEMGRAEMDGPMSFGFHGTYKAYERDYSGDY
;
A
#
# COMPACT_ATOMS: atom_id res chain seq x y z
N MET A 1 -10.90 -26.18 -12.60
CA MET A 1 -10.22 -25.08 -11.89
C MET A 1 -8.89 -25.51 -11.28
N GLU A 2 -8.77 -26.67 -10.62
CA GLU A 2 -7.47 -27.12 -10.07
C GLU A 2 -6.35 -27.34 -11.12
N ALA A 3 -6.68 -27.76 -12.34
CA ALA A 3 -5.66 -28.04 -13.37
C ALA A 3 -4.92 -26.80 -13.90
N GLY A 4 -5.49 -25.58 -13.76
CA GLY A 4 -4.88 -24.34 -14.26
C GLY A 4 -3.97 -23.63 -13.26
N MET A 5 -4.19 -23.79 -11.94
CA MET A 5 -3.38 -23.11 -10.93
C MET A 5 -1.95 -23.68 -10.84
N ASN A 6 -1.73 -24.93 -11.24
CA ASN A 6 -0.41 -25.59 -11.23
C ASN A 6 0.48 -25.22 -12.43
N THR A 7 -0.04 -24.49 -13.43
CA THR A 7 0.70 -24.13 -14.66
C THR A 7 1.12 -22.67 -14.70
N TRP A 8 1.03 -21.95 -13.59
CA TRP A 8 1.35 -20.52 -13.48
C TRP A 8 2.52 -20.30 -12.51
N PRO A 9 3.78 -20.39 -12.97
CA PRO A 9 4.94 -20.25 -12.09
C PRO A 9 5.02 -18.85 -11.48
N ASN A 10 5.30 -18.75 -10.18
CA ASN A 10 5.38 -17.46 -9.50
C ASN A 10 6.46 -17.37 -8.41
N ASP A 11 7.20 -18.45 -8.17
CA ASP A 11 8.18 -18.53 -7.08
C ASP A 11 9.29 -17.47 -7.20
N ALA A 12 9.77 -17.20 -8.43
CA ALA A 12 10.72 -16.12 -8.72
C ALA A 12 10.18 -14.72 -8.35
N GLY A 13 8.85 -14.55 -8.35
CA GLY A 13 8.21 -13.32 -7.88
C GLY A 13 8.17 -13.20 -6.36
N PHE A 14 8.42 -14.26 -5.60
CA PHE A 14 8.43 -14.18 -4.13
C PHE A 14 9.85 -14.29 -3.54
N ASP A 15 10.74 -15.03 -4.19
CA ASP A 15 12.10 -15.30 -3.70
C ASP A 15 13.18 -14.94 -4.73
N ALA A 16 13.29 -13.65 -5.06
CA ALA A 16 14.36 -13.15 -5.92
C ALA A 16 15.49 -12.48 -5.12
N ASP A 17 16.67 -12.44 -5.75
CA ASP A 17 17.84 -11.68 -5.31
C ASP A 17 18.41 -10.75 -6.38
N TYR A 18 17.67 -10.54 -7.46
CA TYR A 18 18.04 -9.66 -8.56
C TYR A 18 18.00 -8.18 -8.12
N GLU A 19 19.17 -7.55 -8.08
CA GLU A 19 19.35 -6.13 -7.74
C GLU A 19 20.27 -5.44 -8.75
N GLU A 20 19.93 -4.21 -9.13
CA GLU A 20 20.75 -3.37 -10.00
C GLU A 20 21.09 -2.05 -9.28
N HIS A 21 22.26 -1.99 -8.65
CA HIS A 21 22.65 -0.82 -7.84
C HIS A 21 22.99 0.41 -8.70
N SER A 22 23.31 0.21 -9.98
CA SER A 22 23.53 1.27 -10.96
C SER A 22 22.43 1.22 -12.03
N PRO A 23 22.05 2.36 -12.64
CA PRO A 23 21.06 2.36 -13.70
C PRO A 23 21.49 1.47 -14.88
N VAL A 24 20.63 0.54 -15.26
CA VAL A 24 20.76 -0.30 -16.48
C VAL A 24 19.70 0.09 -17.49
N ALA A 25 20.08 0.13 -18.77
CA ALA A 25 19.13 0.40 -19.86
C ALA A 25 18.32 -0.86 -20.17
N LEU A 26 16.99 -0.72 -20.25
CA LEU A 26 16.08 -1.81 -20.58
C LEU A 26 15.79 -1.85 -22.09
N THR A 27 15.50 -3.05 -22.60
CA THR A 27 15.08 -3.23 -24.00
C THR A 27 13.60 -2.87 -24.15
N VAL A 28 13.30 -1.81 -24.90
CA VAL A 28 11.93 -1.36 -25.16
C VAL A 28 11.34 -2.04 -26.39
N LYS A 29 10.12 -2.55 -26.28
CA LYS A 29 9.30 -3.10 -27.37
C LYS A 29 7.96 -2.37 -27.44
N GLY A 30 7.41 -2.21 -28.65
CA GLY A 30 6.19 -1.43 -28.87
C GLY A 30 6.44 0.08 -28.74
N THR A 31 5.41 0.82 -28.36
CA THR A 31 5.45 2.28 -28.23
C THR A 31 5.01 2.69 -26.82
N ILE A 32 5.93 3.31 -26.07
CA ILE A 32 5.59 4.00 -24.81
C ILE A 32 5.25 5.46 -25.17
N PRO A 33 4.07 5.99 -24.79
CA PRO A 33 3.71 7.37 -25.10
C PRO A 33 4.63 8.39 -24.40
N ARG A 34 4.91 9.51 -25.07
CA ARG A 34 5.77 10.57 -24.52
C ARG A 34 5.30 11.13 -23.19
N PHE A 35 3.98 11.25 -23.02
CA PHE A 35 3.42 11.76 -21.77
C PHE A 35 3.61 10.82 -20.57
N ALA A 36 4.08 9.58 -20.78
CA ALA A 36 4.47 8.66 -19.72
C ALA A 36 5.91 8.92 -19.20
N ALA A 37 6.64 9.89 -19.77
CA ALA A 37 7.96 10.29 -19.30
C ALA A 37 7.93 10.73 -17.84
N GLY A 38 8.81 10.16 -17.04
CA GLY A 38 8.79 10.32 -15.59
C GLY A 38 9.57 9.23 -14.85
N VAL A 39 9.46 9.25 -13.53
CA VAL A 39 10.08 8.28 -12.63
C VAL A 39 8.99 7.50 -11.90
N LEU A 40 9.00 6.17 -12.04
CA LEU A 40 8.17 5.24 -11.27
C LEU A 40 9.04 4.57 -10.22
N TYR A 41 8.64 4.69 -8.95
CA TYR A 41 9.18 3.87 -7.87
C TYR A 41 8.22 2.74 -7.53
N ARG A 42 8.76 1.59 -7.14
CA ARG A 42 8.01 0.47 -6.55
C ARG A 42 8.68 0.03 -5.27
N THR A 43 7.93 -0.50 -4.32
CA THR A 43 8.49 -1.09 -3.09
C THR A 43 7.77 -2.36 -2.68
N GLY A 44 8.46 -3.16 -1.87
CA GLY A 44 7.96 -4.41 -1.31
C GLY A 44 9.11 -5.40 -1.08
N PRO A 45 8.82 -6.66 -0.74
CA PRO A 45 9.84 -7.64 -0.42
C PRO A 45 10.59 -8.09 -1.68
N LEU A 46 11.92 -8.10 -1.61
CA LEU A 46 12.81 -8.77 -2.56
C LEU A 46 13.44 -9.98 -1.88
N GLY A 47 12.69 -11.07 -1.92
CA GLY A 47 13.03 -12.32 -1.26
C GLY A 47 12.64 -12.40 0.21
N TYR A 48 12.56 -13.63 0.70
CA TYR A 48 12.16 -13.93 2.08
C TYR A 48 13.06 -14.95 2.76
N LYS A 49 13.97 -15.56 2.00
CA LYS A 49 14.95 -16.52 2.50
C LYS A 49 16.33 -15.90 2.59
N ILE A 50 17.12 -16.43 3.51
CA ILE A 50 18.53 -16.06 3.67
C ILE A 50 19.32 -17.23 4.23
N LYS A 51 20.48 -17.50 3.63
CA LYS A 51 21.45 -18.47 4.17
C LYS A 51 22.14 -17.85 5.37
N THR A 52 22.12 -18.54 6.51
CA THR A 52 22.80 -18.08 7.72
C THR A 52 24.25 -18.55 7.73
N GLY A 53 25.09 -17.91 8.56
CA GLY A 53 26.46 -18.34 8.80
C GLY A 53 26.59 -19.73 9.44
N LYS A 54 25.48 -20.34 9.90
CA LYS A 54 25.41 -21.70 10.43
C LYS A 54 25.06 -22.75 9.37
N GLY A 55 24.94 -22.34 8.10
CA GLY A 55 24.66 -23.24 6.97
C GLY A 55 23.19 -23.63 6.78
N ASN A 56 22.29 -23.24 7.69
CA ASN A 56 20.84 -23.39 7.50
C ASN A 56 20.23 -22.14 6.83
N THR A 57 19.04 -22.30 6.25
CA THR A 57 18.26 -21.18 5.69
C THR A 57 17.25 -20.68 6.72
N TRP A 58 17.29 -19.38 7.00
CA TRP A 58 16.19 -18.69 7.66
C TRP A 58 15.19 -18.22 6.60
N ALA A 59 13.90 -18.28 6.90
CA ALA A 59 12.84 -17.82 6.01
C ALA A 59 11.75 -17.09 6.79
N ALA A 60 11.35 -15.93 6.30
CA ALA A 60 10.11 -15.29 6.73
C ALA A 60 8.91 -16.18 6.36
N LYS A 61 7.80 -16.03 7.09
CA LYS A 61 6.62 -16.89 6.94
C LYS A 61 5.48 -16.22 6.17
N HIS A 62 5.39 -14.90 6.28
CA HIS A 62 4.34 -14.09 5.68
C HIS A 62 4.93 -13.18 4.61
N TRP A 63 4.19 -12.92 3.53
CA TRP A 63 4.63 -12.05 2.43
C TRP A 63 5.06 -10.66 2.92
N PHE A 64 4.33 -10.11 3.89
CA PHE A 64 4.62 -8.81 4.50
C PHE A 64 5.86 -8.80 5.43
N ASP A 65 6.50 -9.95 5.66
CA ASP A 65 7.73 -10.07 6.45
C ASP A 65 9.00 -10.17 5.57
N GLY A 66 8.84 -10.26 4.25
CA GLY A 66 9.96 -10.32 3.31
C GLY A 66 10.80 -9.03 3.29
N PHE A 67 12.00 -9.11 2.73
CA PHE A 67 13.02 -8.07 2.90
C PHE A 67 12.79 -6.87 1.97
N SER A 68 12.44 -5.70 2.52
CA SER A 68 12.06 -4.54 1.70
C SER A 68 13.15 -4.11 0.70
N CYS A 69 12.69 -3.82 -0.51
CA CYS A 69 13.46 -3.28 -1.62
C CYS A 69 12.70 -2.10 -2.24
N VAL A 70 13.45 -1.21 -2.87
CA VAL A 70 12.91 -0.16 -3.73
C VAL A 70 13.44 -0.37 -5.14
N HIS A 71 12.55 -0.21 -6.11
CA HIS A 71 12.84 -0.26 -7.53
C HIS A 71 12.53 1.11 -8.14
N ARG A 72 13.29 1.52 -9.15
CA ARG A 72 13.12 2.79 -9.85
C ARG A 72 13.22 2.54 -11.35
N PHE A 73 12.16 2.92 -12.07
CA PHE A 73 12.12 2.98 -13.52
C PHE A 73 12.09 4.45 -13.94
N GLN A 74 12.99 4.87 -14.81
CA GLN A 74 12.97 6.20 -15.40
C GLN A 74 12.71 6.09 -16.90
N ILE A 75 11.67 6.78 -17.36
CA ILE A 75 11.21 6.80 -18.75
C ILE A 75 11.58 8.16 -19.34
N ASP A 76 12.49 8.16 -20.30
CA ASP A 76 13.01 9.36 -20.96
C ASP A 76 12.75 9.35 -22.47
N PHE A 77 12.78 10.53 -23.07
CA PHE A 77 12.75 10.71 -24.52
C PHE A 77 13.90 11.62 -24.97
N PRO A 78 15.11 11.07 -25.15
CA PRO A 78 16.30 11.87 -25.45
C PRO A 78 16.22 12.71 -26.73
N GLN A 79 15.34 12.32 -27.67
CA GLN A 79 15.09 13.03 -28.93
C GLN A 79 13.60 13.37 -29.03
N GLU A 80 13.24 14.53 -29.56
CA GLU A 80 11.85 15.02 -29.65
C GLU A 80 10.91 14.12 -30.47
N ALA A 81 11.43 13.41 -31.47
CA ALA A 81 10.69 12.44 -32.29
C ALA A 81 11.21 11.00 -32.12
N GLY A 82 11.96 10.72 -31.06
CA GLY A 82 12.58 9.40 -30.82
C GLY A 82 11.75 8.45 -29.96
N PRO A 83 12.16 7.16 -29.90
CA PRO A 83 11.55 6.18 -29.02
C PRO A 83 11.86 6.48 -27.54
N ALA A 84 11.08 5.88 -26.65
CA ALA A 84 11.36 5.92 -25.21
C ALA A 84 12.67 5.19 -24.89
N HIS A 85 13.41 5.75 -23.94
CA HIS A 85 14.51 5.09 -23.25
C HIS A 85 14.06 4.80 -21.82
N VAL A 86 14.18 3.56 -21.37
CA VAL A 86 13.82 3.18 -20.00
C VAL A 86 15.06 2.69 -19.29
N SER A 87 15.39 3.30 -18.15
CA SER A 87 16.44 2.81 -17.25
C SER A 87 15.84 2.26 -15.97
N TYR A 88 16.51 1.26 -15.39
CA TYR A 88 16.08 0.57 -14.19
C TYR A 88 17.22 0.51 -13.17
N ARG A 89 16.85 0.61 -11.89
CA ARG A 89 17.73 0.29 -10.77
C ARG A 89 16.90 -0.20 -9.58
N SER A 90 17.54 -0.90 -8.66
CA SER A 90 16.90 -1.33 -7.40
C SER A 90 17.91 -1.48 -6.27
N ARG A 91 17.41 -1.43 -5.04
CA ARG A 91 18.21 -1.64 -3.84
C ARG A 91 17.35 -2.11 -2.66
N ARG A 92 17.76 -3.17 -1.98
CA ARG A 92 17.24 -3.57 -0.68
C ARG A 92 17.55 -2.50 0.35
N THR A 93 16.56 -2.15 1.16
CA THR A 93 16.69 -1.06 2.16
C THR A 93 16.93 -1.60 3.57
N VAL A 94 17.28 -2.89 3.71
CA VAL A 94 17.29 -3.63 4.97
C VAL A 94 18.60 -4.38 5.23
N ASP A 95 19.73 -3.87 4.75
CA ASP A 95 21.04 -4.55 4.86
C ASP A 95 21.43 -4.91 6.30
N GLU A 96 21.27 -4.00 7.26
CA GLU A 96 21.55 -4.29 8.68
C GLU A 96 20.66 -5.41 9.23
N TYR A 97 19.40 -5.43 8.82
CA TYR A 97 18.42 -6.45 9.20
C TYR A 97 18.82 -7.83 8.64
N LEU A 98 19.22 -7.86 7.37
CA LEU A 98 19.74 -9.07 6.71
C LEU A 98 20.98 -9.59 7.42
N GLU A 99 21.92 -8.71 7.78
CA GLU A 99 23.15 -9.08 8.49
C GLU A 99 22.88 -9.68 9.88
N ILE A 100 21.91 -9.15 10.62
CA ILE A 100 21.48 -9.73 11.90
C ILE A 100 20.96 -11.14 11.69
N VAL A 101 20.10 -11.36 10.70
CA VAL A 101 19.56 -12.69 10.42
C VAL A 101 20.66 -13.64 9.92
N ARG A 102 21.57 -13.19 9.06
CA ARG A 102 22.73 -13.99 8.59
C ARG A 102 23.58 -14.47 9.75
N LYS A 103 23.94 -13.58 10.69
CA LYS A 103 24.83 -13.89 11.82
C LYS A 103 24.15 -14.74 12.88
N THR A 104 22.90 -14.43 13.23
CA THR A 104 22.24 -15.04 14.39
C THR A 104 21.36 -16.23 14.01
N GLY A 105 20.88 -16.28 12.77
CA GLY A 105 19.82 -17.19 12.31
C GLY A 105 18.46 -16.87 12.93
N LYS A 106 18.30 -15.67 13.48
CA LYS A 106 17.11 -15.25 14.23
C LYS A 106 16.74 -13.83 13.86
N LEU A 107 15.47 -13.55 14.09
CA LEU A 107 14.91 -12.23 14.02
C LEU A 107 14.17 -11.94 15.32
N ASP A 108 14.74 -11.08 16.16
CA ASP A 108 14.14 -10.64 17.43
C ASP A 108 13.42 -9.29 17.22
N SER A 109 12.40 -9.28 16.35
CA SER A 109 11.50 -8.14 16.11
C SER A 109 10.03 -8.59 16.10
N ILE A 110 9.10 -7.63 16.19
CA ILE A 110 7.68 -7.89 15.90
C ILE A 110 7.55 -8.01 14.39
N THR A 111 6.97 -9.11 13.95
CA THR A 111 6.70 -9.41 12.54
C THR A 111 5.23 -9.17 12.21
N PHE A 112 4.84 -9.25 10.95
CA PHE A 112 3.45 -9.29 10.58
C PHE A 112 2.81 -10.63 10.93
N GLY A 113 3.42 -11.76 10.53
CA GLY A 113 2.78 -13.07 10.64
C GLY A 113 3.66 -14.23 11.14
N ALA A 114 4.92 -14.00 11.52
CA ALA A 114 5.76 -15.09 12.00
C ALA A 114 5.25 -15.63 13.35
N LYS A 115 4.86 -16.91 13.36
CA LYS A 115 4.37 -17.58 14.56
C LYS A 115 5.44 -17.62 15.65
N ARG A 116 5.01 -17.42 16.90
CA ARG A 116 5.89 -17.54 18.06
C ARG A 116 6.41 -18.98 18.21
N ASP A 117 7.73 -19.13 18.26
CA ASP A 117 8.39 -20.40 18.60
C ASP A 117 8.42 -20.59 20.14
N PRO A 118 7.67 -21.56 20.70
CA PRO A 118 7.61 -21.80 22.14
C PRO A 118 8.98 -22.19 22.73
N CYS A 119 9.80 -22.93 21.96
CA CYS A 119 11.08 -23.47 22.40
C CYS A 119 12.14 -22.38 22.62
N GLN A 120 11.98 -21.20 21.99
CA GLN A 120 12.87 -20.06 22.25
C GLN A 120 12.59 -19.35 23.58
N SER A 121 11.39 -19.53 24.15
CA SER A 121 10.99 -18.84 25.38
C SER A 121 11.52 -19.49 26.67
N PHE A 122 11.90 -20.77 26.62
CA PHE A 122 12.42 -21.49 27.79
C PHE A 122 13.90 -21.21 28.11
N PHE A 123 14.68 -20.72 27.14
CA PHE A 123 16.15 -20.59 27.28
C PHE A 123 16.71 -19.14 27.33
N LYS A 124 15.87 -18.10 27.38
CA LYS A 124 16.35 -16.69 27.38
C LYS A 124 15.62 -15.79 28.39
N LYS A 125 15.46 -16.25 29.63
CA LYS A 125 14.79 -15.44 30.67
C LYS A 125 15.68 -14.40 31.37
N VAL A 126 16.95 -14.25 31.00
CA VAL A 126 17.82 -13.19 31.52
C VAL A 126 18.83 -12.81 30.43
N MET A 127 19.01 -11.50 30.16
CA MET A 127 19.95 -10.87 29.21
C MET A 127 19.43 -10.49 27.81
N SER A 128 18.86 -9.29 27.68
CA SER A 128 19.20 -8.27 26.65
C SER A 128 18.22 -7.09 26.73
N ILE A 129 18.37 -6.26 27.77
CA ILE A 129 17.99 -4.85 27.71
C ILE A 129 19.31 -4.13 27.43
N PHE A 130 19.29 -3.14 26.54
CA PHE A 130 20.43 -2.34 26.04
C PHE A 130 21.20 -2.92 24.85
N THR A 131 20.70 -2.62 23.64
CA THR A 131 21.54 -2.29 22.48
C THR A 131 20.99 -1.01 21.85
N ALA A 132 21.90 -0.15 21.39
CA ALA A 132 21.60 1.15 20.80
C ALA A 132 20.69 1.02 19.56
N SER A 133 19.95 2.09 19.26
CA SER A 133 19.10 2.22 18.07
C SER A 133 19.92 2.05 16.78
N HIS A 134 19.82 0.87 16.15
CA HIS A 134 20.32 0.61 14.80
C HIS A 134 19.16 0.73 13.79
N ASN A 135 19.47 0.97 12.51
CA ASN A 135 18.56 1.21 11.37
C ASN A 135 17.79 -0.07 10.92
N THR A 136 17.36 -0.87 11.89
CA THR A 136 16.98 -2.30 11.79
C THR A 136 15.49 -2.52 11.54
N LYS A 137 14.80 -1.61 10.87
CA LYS A 137 13.35 -1.75 10.58
C LYS A 137 13.10 -2.11 9.12
N ASN A 138 12.21 -3.06 8.93
CA ASN A 138 11.68 -3.42 7.61
C ASN A 138 10.51 -2.47 7.27
N VAL A 139 10.77 -1.46 6.44
CA VAL A 139 9.80 -0.43 6.06
C VAL A 139 9.85 -0.33 4.54
N GLY A 140 8.76 -0.69 3.86
CA GLY A 140 8.71 -0.81 2.40
C GLY A 140 7.35 -1.25 1.88
N VAL A 141 6.27 -0.71 2.45
CA VAL A 141 4.90 -0.98 1.98
C VAL A 141 4.50 0.02 0.91
N THR A 142 4.60 1.31 1.22
CA THR A 142 4.28 2.43 0.29
C THR A 142 5.42 3.44 0.26
N LEU A 143 5.48 4.26 -0.78
CA LEU A 143 6.45 5.35 -0.93
C LEU A 143 5.75 6.71 -0.98
N SER A 144 6.43 7.76 -0.52
CA SER A 144 5.99 9.15 -0.71
C SER A 144 7.14 9.99 -1.22
N ILE A 145 6.93 10.58 -2.40
CA ILE A 145 7.81 11.62 -2.96
C ILE A 145 7.47 12.94 -2.29
N ASN A 146 8.51 13.69 -1.88
CA ASN A 146 8.38 15.05 -1.37
C ASN A 146 7.39 15.19 -0.19
N MET A 147 7.32 14.17 0.67
CA MET A 147 6.43 14.18 1.83
C MET A 147 6.72 15.42 2.72
N PRO A 148 5.70 16.21 3.09
CA PRO A 148 5.90 17.41 3.88
C PRO A 148 6.28 17.08 5.33
N GLY A 149 6.96 18.03 5.98
CA GLY A 149 7.54 17.82 7.31
C GLY A 149 8.73 16.86 7.33
N GLY A 150 9.18 16.40 6.15
CA GLY A 150 10.15 15.34 5.96
C GLY A 150 11.60 15.66 6.31
N ASN A 151 11.98 16.87 6.73
CA ASN A 151 13.38 17.17 7.08
C ASN A 151 13.76 16.58 8.46
N PHE A 152 13.74 15.25 8.57
CA PHE A 152 14.01 14.49 9.79
C PHE A 152 15.52 14.29 10.09
N ASN A 153 16.40 15.06 9.43
CA ASN A 153 17.83 14.98 9.67
C ASN A 153 18.17 15.64 11.01
N ASP A 154 18.39 14.81 12.02
CA ASP A 154 18.81 15.21 13.38
C ASP A 154 20.30 15.59 13.48
N GLN A 155 20.97 15.81 12.35
CA GLN A 155 22.37 16.25 12.31
C GLN A 155 22.52 17.28 11.19
N ASN A 156 23.41 18.24 11.38
CA ASN A 156 23.90 19.22 10.38
C ASN A 156 24.52 18.57 9.11
N GLU A 157 24.19 17.33 8.78
CA GLU A 157 24.48 16.69 7.53
C GLU A 157 23.59 17.33 6.47
N LYS A 158 24.21 18.19 5.65
CA LYS A 158 23.62 18.62 4.38
C LYS A 158 23.09 17.37 3.70
N ILE A 159 21.80 17.35 3.36
CA ILE A 159 21.28 16.45 2.31
C ILE A 159 22.30 16.59 1.17
N PRO A 160 22.97 15.50 0.75
CA PRO A 160 23.90 15.56 -0.37
C PRO A 160 23.22 16.37 -1.48
N GLU A 161 23.92 17.34 -2.07
CA GLU A 161 23.35 18.10 -3.19
C GLU A 161 22.77 17.09 -4.17
N ILE A 162 21.44 17.10 -4.27
CA ILE A 162 20.75 16.17 -5.13
C ILE A 162 21.24 16.52 -6.53
N ASN A 163 21.98 15.61 -7.14
CA ASN A 163 22.46 15.77 -8.51
C ASN A 163 21.26 16.22 -9.35
N GLY A 164 21.43 17.22 -10.22
CA GLY A 164 20.36 17.89 -10.98
C GLY A 164 19.58 16.99 -11.98
N HIS A 165 19.56 15.68 -11.76
CA HIS A 165 18.87 14.64 -12.49
C HIS A 165 17.65 14.06 -11.72
N SER A 166 17.31 14.58 -10.54
CA SER A 166 16.21 14.02 -9.73
C SER A 166 14.80 14.44 -10.17
N ASN A 167 14.65 15.23 -11.24
CA ASN A 167 13.35 15.62 -11.80
C ASN A 167 12.39 16.18 -10.72
N ASP A 168 12.88 17.14 -9.94
CA ASP A 168 12.18 17.77 -8.81
C ASP A 168 11.79 16.82 -7.66
N ILE A 169 12.36 15.61 -7.60
CA ILE A 169 12.24 14.71 -6.46
C ILE A 169 13.34 15.08 -5.47
N GLN A 170 12.92 15.65 -4.35
CA GLN A 170 13.82 16.10 -3.28
C GLN A 170 13.93 15.06 -2.17
N THR A 171 12.82 14.40 -1.84
CA THR A 171 12.80 13.38 -0.79
C THR A 171 11.98 12.17 -1.20
N LEU A 172 12.36 11.01 -0.68
CA LEU A 172 11.63 9.75 -0.83
C LEU A 172 11.54 9.05 0.52
N TYR A 173 10.32 8.78 0.97
CA TYR A 173 10.07 8.07 2.23
C TYR A 173 9.31 6.77 2.00
N ALA A 174 9.87 5.66 2.47
CA ALA A 174 9.14 4.41 2.63
C ALA A 174 8.34 4.42 3.93
N LYS A 175 7.13 3.85 3.88
CA LYS A 175 6.19 3.75 4.99
C LYS A 175 5.72 2.30 5.15
N THR A 176 5.17 1.99 6.32
CA THR A 176 4.48 0.74 6.65
C THR A 176 3.30 1.08 7.55
N ASP A 177 2.53 0.10 8.03
CA ASP A 177 1.40 0.31 8.95
C ASP A 177 1.86 0.66 10.38
N SER A 178 2.86 1.52 10.49
CA SER A 178 3.44 1.96 11.75
C SER A 178 3.80 3.44 11.68
N THR A 179 4.14 4.01 12.83
CA THR A 179 4.60 5.40 12.92
C THR A 179 6.01 5.61 12.36
N MET A 180 6.70 4.55 11.92
CA MET A 180 8.07 4.62 11.39
C MET A 180 8.08 4.98 9.89
N LEU A 181 9.02 5.83 9.51
CA LEU A 181 9.29 6.25 8.14
C LEU A 181 10.76 5.94 7.84
N LYS A 182 11.09 5.54 6.61
CA LYS A 182 12.47 5.35 6.17
C LYS A 182 12.80 6.31 5.04
N ALA A 183 13.73 7.22 5.30
CA ALA A 183 14.30 8.11 4.30
C ALA A 183 15.19 7.30 3.34
N ILE A 184 15.01 7.54 2.04
CA ILE A 184 15.75 6.87 0.97
C ILE A 184 16.22 7.95 0.00
N ASP A 185 17.46 7.84 -0.49
CA ASP A 185 17.95 8.69 -1.56
C ASP A 185 17.13 8.42 -2.83
N PRO A 186 16.46 9.44 -3.41
CA PRO A 186 15.55 9.24 -4.53
C PRO A 186 16.26 8.78 -5.80
N GLU A 187 17.56 9.03 -5.92
CA GLU A 187 18.34 8.63 -7.08
C GLU A 187 19.01 7.29 -6.83
N THR A 188 19.86 7.18 -5.82
CA THR A 188 20.69 5.98 -5.54
C THR A 188 19.92 4.84 -4.89
N LEU A 189 18.75 5.14 -4.33
CA LEU A 189 17.92 4.25 -3.50
C LEU A 189 18.60 3.83 -2.18
N GLU A 190 19.68 4.49 -1.80
CA GLU A 190 20.36 4.22 -0.54
C GLU A 190 19.49 4.61 0.65
N PRO A 191 19.34 3.73 1.66
CA PRO A 191 18.63 4.09 2.88
C PRO A 191 19.43 5.16 3.63
N ILE A 192 18.83 6.33 3.84
CA ILE A 192 19.45 7.46 4.55
C ILE A 192 19.26 7.30 6.06
N GLY A 193 18.05 6.94 6.50
CA GLY A 193 17.76 6.84 7.93
C GLY A 193 16.31 6.49 8.24
N ILE A 194 16.01 6.36 9.52
CA ILE A 194 14.65 6.11 10.03
C ILE A 194 14.19 7.31 10.85
N ALA A 195 12.97 7.73 10.56
CA ALA A 195 12.23 8.74 11.28
C ALA A 195 10.98 8.12 11.93
N SER A 196 10.34 8.87 12.82
CA SER A 196 9.00 8.50 13.31
C SER A 196 8.08 9.71 13.33
N GLN A 197 6.77 9.46 13.32
CA GLN A 197 5.75 10.51 13.43
C GLN A 197 5.89 11.38 14.69
N ALA A 198 6.56 10.91 15.74
CA ALA A 198 6.83 11.75 16.92
C ALA A 198 7.73 12.96 16.60
N GLN A 199 8.52 12.90 15.52
CA GLN A 199 9.30 14.04 15.02
C GLN A 199 8.43 15.03 14.23
N LEU A 200 7.30 14.57 13.65
CA LEU A 200 6.32 15.47 13.02
C LEU A 200 5.53 16.25 14.07
N HIS A 201 5.11 15.58 15.14
CA HIS A 201 4.38 16.20 16.25
C HIS A 201 4.52 15.35 17.53
N PRO A 202 4.76 15.97 18.71
CA PRO A 202 5.06 15.24 19.95
C PRO A 202 3.95 14.29 20.42
N ASP A 203 2.69 14.55 20.05
CA ASP A 203 1.56 13.70 20.42
C ASP A 203 1.36 12.46 19.53
N LEU A 204 2.05 12.37 18.39
CA LEU A 204 1.96 11.23 17.47
C LEU A 204 2.79 10.05 17.97
N LYS A 205 2.32 9.46 19.07
CA LYS A 205 2.94 8.34 19.78
C LYS A 205 2.20 7.04 19.49
N GLY A 206 2.87 5.91 19.73
CA GLY A 206 2.28 4.59 19.57
C GLY A 206 2.74 3.87 18.31
N PRO A 207 2.28 2.62 18.11
CA PRO A 207 2.87 1.74 17.12
C PRO A 207 2.22 1.82 15.73
N PHE A 208 0.98 2.33 15.61
CA PHE A 208 0.19 2.18 14.37
C PHE A 208 -0.12 3.52 13.70
N SER A 209 -0.06 3.48 12.37
CA SER A 209 -0.50 4.51 11.43
C SER A 209 -0.82 3.82 10.10
N ALA A 210 -1.48 4.50 9.16
CA ALA A 210 -1.72 3.93 7.84
C ALA A 210 -0.42 3.99 6.99
N ALA A 211 -0.09 2.92 6.27
CA ALA A 211 0.87 3.03 5.17
C ALA A 211 0.34 4.02 4.11
N HIS A 212 -0.96 3.95 3.80
CA HIS A 212 -1.64 4.81 2.84
C HIS A 212 -2.09 6.15 3.43
N ALA A 213 -1.14 7.00 3.82
CA ALA A 213 -1.41 8.43 3.99
C ALA A 213 -1.96 9.04 2.68
N LYS A 214 -2.85 10.03 2.78
CA LYS A 214 -3.45 10.69 1.60
C LYS A 214 -3.03 12.15 1.51
N SER A 215 -2.65 12.61 0.33
CA SER A 215 -2.31 14.00 0.03
C SER A 215 -3.50 14.72 -0.58
N ASP A 216 -3.70 15.98 -0.20
CA ASP A 216 -4.63 16.88 -0.88
C ASP A 216 -4.13 17.13 -2.32
N PRO A 217 -4.92 16.85 -3.37
CA PRO A 217 -4.49 17.10 -4.74
C PRO A 217 -4.33 18.60 -5.05
N LEU A 218 -4.92 19.50 -4.25
CA LEU A 218 -4.83 20.94 -4.44
C LEU A 218 -3.72 21.57 -3.61
N THR A 219 -3.57 21.16 -2.34
CA THR A 219 -2.62 21.81 -1.43
C THR A 219 -1.32 21.03 -1.22
N GLY A 220 -1.29 19.75 -1.57
CA GLY A 220 -0.19 18.83 -1.24
C GLY A 220 -0.12 18.43 0.23
N ASP A 221 -1.01 18.92 1.10
CA ASP A 221 -1.03 18.57 2.52
C ASP A 221 -1.29 17.07 2.71
N VAL A 222 -0.55 16.43 3.61
CA VAL A 222 -0.66 14.99 3.88
C VAL A 222 -1.50 14.72 5.12
N TYR A 223 -2.42 13.77 5.02
CA TYR A 223 -3.34 13.34 6.07
C TYR A 223 -3.14 11.88 6.41
N ASN A 224 -3.13 11.57 7.70
CA ASN A 224 -3.04 10.21 8.20
C ASN A 224 -3.66 10.11 9.61
N PHE A 225 -3.69 8.91 10.17
CA PHE A 225 -4.02 8.67 11.56
C PHE A 225 -2.81 8.18 12.35
N ASN A 226 -2.83 8.39 13.66
CA ASN A 226 -1.92 7.79 14.62
C ASN A 226 -2.76 7.07 15.68
N LEU A 227 -2.36 5.85 16.05
CA LEU A 227 -3.01 5.06 17.08
C LEU A 227 -2.03 4.71 18.19
N ASN A 228 -2.33 5.24 19.39
CA ASN A 228 -1.65 4.89 20.62
C ASN A 228 -2.43 3.81 21.38
N LEU A 229 -1.77 2.69 21.68
CA LEU A 229 -2.37 1.56 22.38
C LEU A 229 -2.42 1.79 23.89
N GLY A 230 -3.50 1.33 24.50
CA GLY A 230 -3.72 1.39 25.94
C GLY A 230 -5.11 0.88 26.31
N SER A 231 -5.42 0.81 27.60
CA SER A 231 -6.73 0.42 28.12
C SER A 231 -7.87 1.28 27.53
N SER A 232 -7.56 2.54 27.23
CA SER A 232 -8.31 3.39 26.30
C SER A 232 -7.37 3.80 25.16
N SER A 233 -7.46 3.08 24.04
CA SER A 233 -6.63 3.38 22.87
C SER A 233 -7.08 4.69 22.23
N THR A 234 -6.12 5.50 21.81
CA THR A 234 -6.35 6.87 21.33
C THR A 234 -6.02 6.96 19.85
N TYR A 235 -7.00 7.38 19.05
CA TYR A 235 -6.83 7.75 17.65
C TYR A 235 -6.59 9.26 17.55
N ARG A 236 -5.64 9.65 16.70
CA ARG A 236 -5.38 11.04 16.33
C ARG A 236 -5.40 11.15 14.82
N ILE A 237 -6.28 11.97 14.28
CA ILE A 237 -6.24 12.35 12.87
C ILE A 237 -5.38 13.60 12.76
N PHE A 238 -4.40 13.60 11.86
CA PHE A 238 -3.47 14.71 11.71
C PHE A 238 -3.28 15.11 10.25
N ARG A 239 -2.81 16.34 10.07
CA ARG A 239 -2.39 16.91 8.79
C ARG A 239 -0.96 17.42 8.92
N THR A 240 -0.12 17.13 7.94
CA THR A 240 1.16 17.80 7.74
C THR A 240 1.08 18.71 6.53
N SER A 241 1.25 20.01 6.75
CA SER A 241 1.10 21.05 5.72
C SER A 241 2.26 21.01 4.72
N ALA A 242 1.97 20.99 3.42
CA ALA A 242 3.01 21.08 2.40
C ALA A 242 3.65 22.47 2.32
N SER A 243 2.85 23.51 2.53
CA SER A 243 3.34 24.90 2.47
C SER A 243 4.24 25.28 3.65
N THR A 244 4.05 24.67 4.82
CA THR A 244 4.77 25.08 6.05
C THR A 244 5.58 23.96 6.71
N GLY A 245 5.38 22.71 6.30
CA GLY A 245 5.96 21.53 6.97
C GLY A 245 5.37 21.26 8.37
N LYS A 246 4.47 22.10 8.88
CA LYS A 246 3.91 21.97 10.23
C LYS A 246 2.85 20.85 10.27
N THR A 247 2.87 20.08 11.35
CA THR A 247 1.85 19.06 11.62
C THR A 247 0.85 19.55 12.68
N ASP A 248 -0.44 19.40 12.40
CA ASP A 248 -1.55 19.72 13.30
C ASP A 248 -2.40 18.48 13.57
N ILE A 249 -2.88 18.33 14.81
CA ILE A 249 -3.86 17.30 15.18
C ILE A 249 -5.26 17.86 14.92
N LEU A 250 -5.98 17.26 13.97
CA LEU A 250 -7.33 17.68 13.58
C LEU A 250 -8.39 17.15 14.56
N ALA A 251 -8.22 15.92 15.03
CA ALA A 251 -9.13 15.32 16.01
C ALA A 251 -8.39 14.29 16.87
N THR A 252 -8.80 14.18 18.13
CA THR A 252 -8.39 13.11 19.04
C THR A 252 -9.61 12.46 19.64
N PHE A 253 -9.72 11.14 19.56
CA PHE A 253 -10.84 10.39 20.13
C PHE A 253 -10.41 9.00 20.59
N LEU A 254 -11.19 8.42 21.50
CA LEU A 254 -10.98 7.07 21.99
C LEU A 254 -11.68 6.07 21.08
N GLY A 255 -11.05 4.91 20.89
CA GLY A 255 -11.64 3.82 20.12
C GLY A 255 -11.01 2.48 20.47
N LYS A 256 -11.66 1.39 20.07
CA LYS A 256 -11.04 0.07 20.16
C LYS A 256 -9.88 0.00 19.15
N PRO A 257 -8.68 -0.48 19.54
CA PRO A 257 -7.53 -0.52 18.65
C PRO A 257 -7.76 -1.58 17.56
N ALA A 258 -7.51 -1.22 16.31
CA ALA A 258 -7.64 -2.12 15.17
C ALA A 258 -6.44 -1.99 14.24
N TYR A 259 -6.15 -3.06 13.48
CA TYR A 259 -5.21 -2.99 12.37
C TYR A 259 -5.88 -2.33 11.17
N LEU A 260 -5.42 -1.12 10.82
CA LEU A 260 -5.96 -0.30 9.73
C LEU A 260 -4.82 0.09 8.79
N HIS A 261 -5.07 -0.05 7.49
CA HIS A 261 -4.05 0.06 6.44
C HIS A 261 -4.16 1.37 5.63
N SER A 262 -5.37 1.93 5.54
CA SER A 262 -5.65 3.12 4.76
C SER A 262 -6.81 3.95 5.34
N LEU A 263 -6.97 5.16 4.82
CA LEU A 263 -8.02 6.11 5.19
C LEU A 263 -8.47 6.90 3.95
N PHE A 264 -9.59 7.60 4.07
CA PHE A 264 -10.11 8.44 3.01
C PHE A 264 -9.88 9.92 3.31
N ILE A 265 -9.85 10.69 2.24
CA ILE A 265 -10.13 12.12 2.29
C ILE A 265 -11.15 12.48 1.20
N THR A 266 -11.96 13.50 1.48
CA THR A 266 -12.76 14.24 0.51
C THR A 266 -12.23 15.67 0.43
N GLU A 267 -12.91 16.55 -0.30
CA GLU A 267 -12.61 17.99 -0.30
C GLU A 267 -12.58 18.56 1.14
N SER A 268 -13.57 18.23 1.97
CA SER A 268 -13.80 18.84 3.28
C SER A 268 -13.49 17.94 4.48
N TYR A 269 -13.33 16.63 4.29
CA TYR A 269 -13.26 15.66 5.39
C TYR A 269 -12.10 14.67 5.28
N VAL A 270 -11.65 14.17 6.42
CA VAL A 270 -10.89 12.91 6.55
C VAL A 270 -11.83 11.87 7.13
N ILE A 271 -11.86 10.66 6.57
CA ILE A 271 -12.69 9.57 7.07
C ILE A 271 -11.81 8.40 7.47
N LEU A 272 -11.90 8.02 8.75
CA LEU A 272 -11.27 6.82 9.28
C LEU A 272 -12.34 5.77 9.55
N CYS A 273 -12.32 4.67 8.79
CA CYS A 273 -13.16 3.51 9.08
C CYS A 273 -12.39 2.51 9.95
N VAL A 274 -12.90 2.24 11.16
CA VAL A 274 -12.41 1.17 12.02
C VAL A 274 -13.19 -0.10 11.70
N TRP A 275 -12.63 -0.93 10.82
CA TRP A 275 -13.18 -2.22 10.41
C TRP A 275 -12.82 -3.36 11.38
N ASN A 276 -13.25 -4.58 11.07
CA ASN A 276 -13.18 -5.73 11.98
C ASN A 276 -11.78 -6.37 11.97
N SER A 277 -10.86 -5.78 12.74
CA SER A 277 -9.46 -6.23 12.90
C SER A 277 -8.91 -5.85 14.28
N GLN A 278 -9.74 -6.01 15.31
CA GLN A 278 -9.47 -5.47 16.65
C GLN A 278 -8.25 -6.14 17.29
N ILE A 279 -7.29 -5.34 17.77
CA ILE A 279 -6.12 -5.81 18.51
C ILE A 279 -6.54 -6.17 19.94
N THR A 280 -6.21 -7.40 20.35
CA THR A 280 -6.59 -7.93 21.65
C THR A 280 -5.69 -7.42 22.80
N TRP A 281 -6.16 -7.58 24.03
CA TRP A 281 -5.43 -7.24 25.27
C TRP A 281 -4.81 -5.84 25.30
N SER A 282 -5.49 -4.86 24.70
CA SER A 282 -5.02 -3.47 24.61
C SER A 282 -3.61 -3.33 24.01
N GLY A 283 -3.22 -4.24 23.11
CA GLY A 283 -1.90 -4.26 22.45
C GLY A 283 -0.89 -5.24 23.06
N ILE A 284 -1.13 -5.78 24.25
CA ILE A 284 -0.21 -6.75 24.88
C ILE A 284 -0.10 -8.04 24.06
N SER A 285 -1.16 -8.40 23.32
CA SER A 285 -1.15 -9.58 22.45
C SER A 285 -0.08 -9.50 21.35
N ILE A 286 0.26 -8.31 20.85
CA ILE A 286 1.34 -8.11 19.89
C ILE A 286 2.68 -8.52 20.50
N LEU A 287 2.96 -8.07 21.73
CA LEU A 287 4.19 -8.42 22.45
C LEU A 287 4.24 -9.91 22.80
N TYR A 288 3.09 -10.49 23.14
CA TYR A 288 2.97 -11.90 23.50
C TYR A 288 3.17 -12.81 22.28
N ASN A 289 2.51 -12.53 21.17
CA ASN A 289 2.59 -13.34 19.95
C ASN A 289 3.82 -13.03 19.10
N LYS A 290 4.45 -11.87 19.32
CA LYS A 290 5.51 -11.30 18.47
C LYS A 290 5.11 -11.13 16.99
N ASN A 291 3.81 -11.09 16.71
CA ASN A 291 3.28 -10.79 15.38
C ASN A 291 1.91 -10.09 15.44
N ILE A 292 1.50 -9.48 14.32
CA ILE A 292 0.26 -8.72 14.18
C ILE A 292 -0.94 -9.64 13.93
N VAL A 293 -0.81 -10.63 13.04
CA VAL A 293 -1.92 -11.52 12.63
C VAL A 293 -2.54 -12.23 13.84
N ASP A 294 -1.73 -12.86 14.68
CA ASP A 294 -2.20 -13.58 15.88
C ASP A 294 -2.65 -12.62 17.00
N ALA A 295 -2.33 -11.33 16.91
CA ALA A 295 -2.78 -10.31 17.86
C ALA A 295 -4.18 -9.76 17.53
N ILE A 296 -4.63 -9.91 16.28
CA ILE A 296 -5.97 -9.57 15.82
C ILE A 296 -6.98 -10.58 16.38
N ALA A 297 -8.10 -10.08 16.93
CA ALA A 297 -9.20 -10.91 17.37
C ALA A 297 -9.83 -11.67 16.19
N PRO A 298 -10.35 -12.88 16.39
CA PRO A 298 -11.15 -13.56 15.37
C PRO A 298 -12.26 -12.65 14.85
N PHE A 299 -12.52 -12.72 13.55
CA PHE A 299 -13.59 -11.94 12.92
C PHE A 299 -14.93 -12.22 13.59
N ASP A 300 -15.65 -11.16 13.93
CA ASP A 300 -16.89 -11.23 14.70
C ASP A 300 -18.03 -10.56 13.92
N PRO A 301 -18.94 -11.33 13.30
CA PRO A 301 -20.01 -10.78 12.46
C PRO A 301 -21.03 -9.93 13.23
N SER A 302 -20.99 -9.91 14.57
CA SER A 302 -21.83 -9.02 15.38
C SER A 302 -21.24 -7.62 15.57
N LYS A 303 -19.93 -7.44 15.34
CA LYS A 303 -19.24 -6.16 15.56
C LYS A 303 -19.31 -5.28 14.32
N LYS A 304 -19.98 -4.15 14.42
CA LYS A 304 -20.07 -3.16 13.33
C LYS A 304 -18.71 -2.53 13.01
N ALA A 305 -18.51 -2.15 11.74
CA ALA A 305 -17.44 -1.24 11.34
C ALA A 305 -17.88 0.20 11.67
N ILE A 306 -16.96 1.02 12.19
CA ILE A 306 -17.27 2.37 12.67
C ILE A 306 -16.54 3.42 11.84
N TRP A 307 -17.27 4.36 11.27
CA TRP A 307 -16.74 5.40 10.38
C TRP A 307 -16.70 6.74 11.11
N TYR A 308 -15.51 7.30 11.28
CA TYR A 308 -15.29 8.60 11.92
C TYR A 308 -15.04 9.65 10.84
N VAL A 309 -15.84 10.72 10.83
CA VAL A 309 -15.73 11.83 9.87
C VAL A 309 -15.16 13.05 10.58
N VAL A 310 -13.98 13.47 10.16
CA VAL A 310 -13.23 14.59 10.75
C VAL A 310 -13.16 15.75 9.76
N ASP A 311 -13.54 16.94 10.19
CA ASP A 311 -13.42 18.16 9.40
C ASP A 311 -11.94 18.55 9.22
N ARG A 312 -11.52 18.76 7.97
CA ARG A 312 -10.13 19.17 7.63
C ARG A 312 -9.99 20.61 7.15
N LYS A 313 -11.09 21.36 7.03
CA LYS A 313 -11.08 22.74 6.50
C LYS A 313 -11.34 23.80 7.58
N HIS A 314 -12.17 23.50 8.59
CA HIS A 314 -12.72 24.50 9.51
C HIS A 314 -12.35 24.27 10.98
N ASN A 315 -11.47 23.31 11.26
CA ASN A 315 -11.01 22.95 12.60
C ASN A 315 -12.15 22.55 13.56
N LYS A 316 -13.18 21.86 13.05
CA LYS A 316 -14.32 21.38 13.87
C LYS A 316 -14.06 20.02 14.53
N GLY A 317 -12.95 19.36 14.21
CA GLY A 317 -12.59 18.05 14.74
C GLY A 317 -13.52 16.93 14.26
N LEU A 318 -13.81 15.96 15.13
CA LEU A 318 -14.71 14.84 14.82
C LEU A 318 -16.16 15.36 14.76
N VAL A 319 -16.72 15.41 13.55
CA VAL A 319 -18.05 15.99 13.31
C VAL A 319 -19.15 14.94 13.24
N ALA A 320 -18.86 13.71 12.78
CA ALA A 320 -19.88 12.67 12.68
C ALA A 320 -19.30 11.27 12.85
N THR A 321 -20.15 10.34 13.31
CA THR A 321 -19.82 8.92 13.44
C THR A 321 -20.91 8.09 12.80
N TYR A 322 -20.53 7.11 11.98
CA TYR A 322 -21.44 6.17 11.36
C TYR A 322 -21.05 4.73 11.70
N GLU A 323 -21.94 3.78 11.45
CA GLU A 323 -21.68 2.35 11.56
C GLU A 323 -22.31 1.56 10.41
N SER A 324 -21.63 0.51 9.97
CA SER A 324 -22.11 -0.43 8.95
C SER A 324 -21.92 -1.88 9.41
N ASP A 325 -22.47 -2.82 8.64
CA ASP A 325 -22.15 -4.23 8.78
C ASP A 325 -20.62 -4.48 8.72
N PRO A 326 -20.14 -5.53 9.40
CA PRO A 326 -18.72 -5.83 9.46
C PRO A 326 -18.13 -6.23 8.12
N PHE A 327 -16.89 -5.82 7.93
CA PHE A 327 -16.00 -6.28 6.89
C PHE A 327 -14.56 -6.12 7.40
N PHE A 328 -13.61 -6.65 6.65
CA PHE A 328 -12.19 -6.30 6.73
C PHE A 328 -11.77 -5.56 5.45
N CYS A 329 -10.75 -4.71 5.52
CA CYS A 329 -10.29 -3.92 4.38
C CYS A 329 -8.78 -3.66 4.48
N PHE A 330 -8.12 -3.63 3.32
CA PHE A 330 -6.79 -3.02 3.19
C PHE A 330 -6.94 -1.65 2.53
N HIS A 331 -7.44 -1.62 1.29
CA HIS A 331 -7.40 -0.43 0.43
C HIS A 331 -8.74 0.29 0.33
N THR A 332 -8.70 1.55 0.73
CA THR A 332 -9.65 2.59 0.33
C THR A 332 -9.29 3.11 -1.06
N ILE A 333 -10.30 3.35 -1.89
CA ILE A 333 -10.15 3.72 -3.31
C ILE A 333 -10.27 5.24 -3.45
N ASN A 334 -11.47 5.76 -3.20
CA ASN A 334 -11.78 7.17 -3.30
C ASN A 334 -12.95 7.51 -2.38
N ALA A 335 -13.11 8.79 -2.05
CA ALA A 335 -14.32 9.31 -1.43
C ALA A 335 -14.61 10.71 -1.94
N TRP A 336 -15.88 11.06 -2.11
CA TRP A 336 -16.28 12.40 -2.55
C TRP A 336 -17.56 12.85 -1.87
N GLU A 337 -17.85 14.14 -2.03
CA GLU A 337 -19.01 14.81 -1.47
C GLU A 337 -20.09 15.00 -2.53
N GLU A 338 -21.35 14.73 -2.16
CA GLU A 338 -22.54 15.01 -2.97
C GLU A 338 -23.54 15.80 -2.14
N SER A 339 -24.33 16.68 -2.78
CA SER A 339 -25.46 17.33 -2.09
C SER A 339 -26.43 16.27 -1.56
N SER A 340 -26.80 16.38 -0.29
CA SER A 340 -27.66 15.38 0.34
C SER A 340 -29.07 15.44 -0.25
N ALA A 341 -29.56 14.29 -0.74
CA ALA A 341 -30.91 14.18 -1.29
C ALA A 341 -32.00 14.44 -0.21
N GLN A 342 -31.68 14.19 1.06
CA GLN A 342 -32.61 14.35 2.18
C GLN A 342 -32.63 15.76 2.77
N SER A 343 -31.59 16.55 2.53
CA SER A 343 -31.41 17.88 3.11
C SER A 343 -30.40 18.67 2.28
N PRO A 344 -30.81 19.48 1.30
CA PRO A 344 -29.89 20.17 0.37
C PRO A 344 -28.80 21.04 1.04
N GLU A 345 -29.04 21.48 2.28
CA GLU A 345 -28.10 22.22 3.15
C GLU A 345 -26.99 21.33 3.75
N LYS A 346 -27.03 20.01 3.51
CA LYS A 346 -26.09 19.02 4.04
C LYS A 346 -25.42 18.26 2.91
N THR A 347 -24.33 17.60 3.27
CA THR A 347 -23.51 16.82 2.34
C THR A 347 -23.62 15.34 2.66
N ASP A 348 -23.77 14.50 1.64
CA ASP A 348 -23.52 13.07 1.74
C ASP A 348 -22.08 12.79 1.33
N ILE A 349 -21.40 11.89 2.03
CA ILE A 349 -20.10 11.37 1.59
C ILE A 349 -20.32 10.00 0.96
N VAL A 350 -19.80 9.79 -0.25
CA VAL A 350 -19.69 8.45 -0.86
C VAL A 350 -18.26 7.99 -0.72
N ALA A 351 -18.04 6.77 -0.20
CA ALA A 351 -16.73 6.19 0.05
C ALA A 351 -16.62 4.79 -0.58
N GLU A 352 -15.52 4.53 -1.27
CA GLU A 352 -15.29 3.30 -2.02
C GLU A 352 -14.06 2.53 -1.55
N LEU A 353 -14.16 1.20 -1.41
CA LEU A 353 -13.09 0.39 -0.84
C LEU A 353 -13.16 -1.07 -1.27
N CYS A 354 -12.03 -1.77 -1.12
CA CYS A 354 -11.93 -3.21 -1.30
C CYS A 354 -12.24 -3.91 0.04
N THR A 355 -13.40 -4.55 0.11
CA THR A 355 -13.91 -5.23 1.31
C THR A 355 -13.73 -6.74 1.25
N TYR A 356 -13.39 -7.33 2.39
CA TYR A 356 -13.40 -8.76 2.62
C TYR A 356 -14.50 -9.11 3.61
N ASP A 357 -15.15 -10.25 3.39
CA ASP A 357 -16.23 -10.71 4.26
C ASP A 357 -15.71 -11.15 5.65
N ASN A 358 -14.41 -11.42 5.77
CA ASN A 358 -13.73 -11.78 7.01
C ASN A 358 -12.21 -11.48 6.93
N THR A 359 -11.43 -11.92 7.92
CA THR A 359 -9.96 -11.73 8.00
C THR A 359 -9.13 -12.87 7.39
N ASP A 360 -9.74 -13.86 6.73
CA ASP A 360 -9.02 -15.06 6.22
C ASP A 360 -7.93 -14.71 5.21
N VAL A 361 -8.08 -13.57 4.50
CA VAL A 361 -7.07 -13.05 3.57
C VAL A 361 -5.71 -12.81 4.24
N LEU A 362 -5.67 -12.49 5.55
CA LEU A 362 -4.43 -12.37 6.30
C LEU A 362 -3.68 -13.70 6.42
N HIS A 363 -4.40 -14.82 6.44
CA HIS A 363 -3.79 -16.16 6.49
C HIS A 363 -3.45 -16.68 5.09
N ARG A 364 -4.15 -16.21 4.05
CA ARG A 364 -3.79 -16.50 2.66
C ARG A 364 -2.38 -16.01 2.32
N PHE A 365 -1.92 -14.88 2.85
CA PHE A 365 -0.62 -14.29 2.49
C PHE A 365 0.62 -14.91 3.16
N TYR A 366 0.49 -16.09 3.78
CA TYR A 366 1.66 -16.91 4.12
C TYR A 366 2.28 -17.53 2.87
N TYR A 367 3.61 -17.54 2.77
CA TYR A 367 4.33 -17.99 1.56
C TYR A 367 3.94 -19.40 1.12
N ASP A 368 3.75 -20.32 2.06
CA ASP A 368 3.36 -21.70 1.78
C ASP A 368 2.03 -21.79 0.98
N ASN A 369 1.19 -20.77 1.07
CA ASN A 369 -0.10 -20.70 0.37
C ASN A 369 -0.01 -19.96 -0.98
N LEU A 370 1.05 -19.19 -1.20
CA LEU A 370 1.23 -18.33 -2.37
C LEU A 370 2.12 -18.95 -3.45
N LEU A 371 3.12 -19.73 -3.07
CA LEU A 371 4.10 -20.29 -4.00
C LEU A 371 3.47 -21.37 -4.87
N SER A 372 3.66 -21.24 -6.18
CA SER A 372 3.15 -22.17 -7.18
C SER A 372 3.73 -23.59 -7.03
N THR A 373 4.96 -23.70 -6.51
CA THR A 373 5.60 -25.01 -6.24
C THR A 373 5.24 -25.60 -4.87
N SER A 374 4.58 -24.84 -3.99
CA SER A 374 4.24 -25.32 -2.66
C SER A 374 3.05 -26.26 -2.70
N GLU A 375 3.22 -27.48 -2.22
CA GLU A 375 2.12 -28.43 -2.05
C GLU A 375 1.04 -27.92 -1.08
N ALA A 376 1.43 -27.13 -0.08
CA ALA A 376 0.48 -26.53 0.87
C ALA A 376 -0.43 -25.49 0.22
N SER A 377 -0.08 -24.94 -0.95
CA SER A 377 -0.95 -23.99 -1.68
C SER A 377 -2.27 -24.64 -2.12
N LYS A 378 -2.25 -25.96 -2.39
CA LYS A 378 -3.43 -26.73 -2.79
C LYS A 378 -4.50 -26.76 -1.70
N ASP A 379 -4.09 -26.69 -0.44
CA ASP A 379 -5.02 -26.62 0.70
C ASP A 379 -5.81 -25.32 0.75
N TYR A 380 -5.39 -24.30 0.00
CA TYR A 380 -6.08 -23.02 -0.12
C TYR A 380 -6.95 -22.90 -1.36
N PHE A 381 -7.06 -23.93 -2.21
CA PHE A 381 -7.94 -23.91 -3.38
C PHE A 381 -9.44 -24.00 -3.01
N GLY A 382 -10.30 -23.73 -3.99
CA GLY A 382 -11.76 -23.74 -3.83
C GLY A 382 -12.24 -22.73 -2.80
N ARG A 383 -13.13 -23.15 -1.90
CA ARG A 383 -13.82 -22.25 -0.96
C ARG A 383 -12.89 -21.41 -0.09
N LYS A 384 -11.76 -21.97 0.38
CA LYS A 384 -10.77 -21.21 1.18
C LYS A 384 -10.15 -20.07 0.38
N ARG A 385 -10.01 -20.23 -0.94
CA ARG A 385 -9.56 -19.18 -1.85
C ARG A 385 -10.63 -18.14 -2.09
N GLU A 386 -11.85 -18.59 -2.36
CA GLU A 386 -13.01 -17.76 -2.73
C GLU A 386 -13.41 -16.79 -1.60
N VAL A 387 -13.30 -17.21 -0.34
CA VAL A 387 -13.57 -16.31 0.81
C VAL A 387 -12.51 -15.22 0.97
N CYS A 388 -11.30 -15.44 0.45
CA CYS A 388 -10.19 -14.48 0.48
C CYS A 388 -10.15 -13.54 -0.74
N LEU A 389 -11.19 -13.54 -1.58
CA LEU A 389 -11.32 -12.59 -2.68
C LEU A 389 -12.02 -11.30 -2.20
N PRO A 390 -11.54 -10.13 -2.64
CA PRO A 390 -12.13 -8.85 -2.29
C PRO A 390 -13.47 -8.64 -3.00
N ASN A 391 -14.30 -7.75 -2.46
CA ASN A 391 -15.40 -7.12 -3.17
C ASN A 391 -15.14 -5.61 -3.23
N TRP A 392 -15.30 -5.02 -4.40
CA TRP A 392 -15.43 -3.57 -4.50
C TRP A 392 -16.79 -3.14 -3.93
N ALA A 393 -16.80 -2.19 -2.99
CA ALA A 393 -18.01 -1.70 -2.34
C ALA A 393 -18.06 -0.17 -2.27
N GLN A 394 -19.26 0.39 -2.32
CA GLN A 394 -19.56 1.80 -2.11
C GLN A 394 -20.46 1.97 -0.89
N TYR A 395 -20.09 2.87 0.02
CA TYR A 395 -20.88 3.27 1.17
C TYR A 395 -21.28 4.74 1.09
N ARG A 396 -22.48 5.08 1.57
CA ARG A 396 -22.96 6.45 1.71
C ARG A 396 -23.11 6.81 3.19
N LEU A 397 -22.46 7.91 3.58
CA LEU A 397 -22.59 8.54 4.89
C LEU A 397 -23.47 9.77 4.74
N ALA A 398 -24.76 9.61 5.01
CA ALA A 398 -25.75 10.65 4.69
C ALA A 398 -25.73 11.83 5.67
N SER A 399 -26.06 13.02 5.18
CA SER A 399 -26.39 14.20 5.99
C SER A 399 -25.28 14.67 6.94
N VAL A 400 -24.01 14.55 6.54
CA VAL A 400 -22.87 15.10 7.27
C VAL A 400 -23.05 16.61 7.42
N ASN A 401 -23.01 17.09 8.67
CA ASN A 401 -22.93 18.51 8.96
C ASN A 401 -22.00 18.78 10.15
N GLY A 402 -21.38 19.95 10.19
CA GLY A 402 -20.38 20.29 11.20
C GLY A 402 -20.91 20.50 12.63
N ASN A 403 -22.22 20.32 12.87
CA ASN A 403 -22.88 20.49 14.18
C ASN A 403 -23.44 19.18 14.74
N MET A 404 -23.14 18.05 14.11
CA MET A 404 -23.59 16.74 14.57
C MET A 404 -22.87 16.32 15.86
N SER A 405 -23.60 15.64 16.76
CA SER A 405 -22.98 15.05 17.95
C SER A 405 -22.23 13.78 17.55
N PRO A 406 -20.90 13.69 17.75
CA PRO A 406 -20.13 12.51 17.36
C PRO A 406 -20.43 11.27 18.22
N THR A 407 -21.20 11.42 19.30
CA THR A 407 -21.59 10.34 20.21
C THR A 407 -22.70 9.45 19.66
N ARG A 408 -23.55 9.96 18.76
CA ARG A 408 -24.60 9.18 18.11
C ARG A 408 -24.03 8.58 16.82
N ARG A 409 -24.20 7.26 16.66
CA ARG A 409 -23.83 6.57 15.42
C ARG A 409 -25.02 6.58 14.46
N LEU A 410 -24.77 7.03 13.23
CA LEU A 410 -25.70 6.94 12.12
C LEU A 410 -25.43 5.70 11.26
N PRO A 411 -26.40 5.21 10.47
CA PRO A 411 -26.14 4.13 9.53
C PRO A 411 -25.27 4.62 8.36
N ALA A 412 -24.18 3.91 8.08
CA ALA A 412 -23.46 3.96 6.81
C ALA A 412 -24.12 2.97 5.86
N GLU A 413 -24.74 3.47 4.80
CA GLU A 413 -25.54 2.69 3.86
C GLU A 413 -24.65 2.04 2.80
N LEU A 414 -24.76 0.72 2.61
CA LEU A 414 -24.12 0.03 1.49
C LEU A 414 -24.93 0.33 0.21
N VAL A 415 -24.36 1.14 -0.68
CA VAL A 415 -25.01 1.56 -1.93
C VAL A 415 -24.80 0.51 -3.02
N HIS A 416 -23.59 -0.04 -3.09
CA HIS A 416 -23.23 -1.00 -4.11
C HIS A 416 -22.15 -1.96 -3.61
N LYS A 417 -22.20 -3.22 -4.07
CA LYS A 417 -21.16 -4.23 -3.86
C LYS A 417 -21.04 -5.05 -5.14
N ALA A 418 -19.90 -5.00 -5.82
CA ALA A 418 -19.66 -5.82 -7.00
C ALA A 418 -19.37 -7.27 -6.64
N ASP A 419 -19.59 -8.15 -7.62
CA ASP A 419 -19.16 -9.54 -7.53
C ASP A 419 -17.63 -9.63 -7.38
N LYS A 420 -17.18 -10.63 -6.62
CA LYS A 420 -15.75 -10.89 -6.38
C LYS A 420 -14.98 -11.11 -7.67
N ALA A 421 -15.59 -11.75 -8.66
CA ALA A 421 -14.96 -12.02 -9.96
C ALA A 421 -14.73 -10.75 -10.81
N LEU A 422 -15.43 -9.66 -10.48
CA LEU A 422 -15.28 -8.35 -11.13
C LEU A 422 -14.49 -7.35 -10.29
N SER A 423 -14.10 -7.75 -9.08
CA SER A 423 -13.45 -6.90 -8.09
C SER A 423 -11.92 -6.96 -8.22
N MET A 424 -11.26 -6.12 -7.42
CA MET A 424 -9.82 -5.91 -7.51
C MET A 424 -9.18 -5.71 -6.15
N GLU A 425 -7.86 -5.82 -6.14
CA GLU A 425 -6.99 -5.30 -5.09
C GLU A 425 -5.98 -4.32 -5.68
N LEU A 426 -5.23 -3.64 -4.81
CA LEU A 426 -4.28 -2.57 -5.19
C LEU A 426 -4.94 -1.56 -6.16
N PRO A 427 -6.06 -0.95 -5.75
CA PRO A 427 -6.88 -0.15 -6.64
C PRO A 427 -6.27 1.22 -6.91
N ILE A 428 -6.37 1.66 -8.17
CA ILE A 428 -5.96 2.96 -8.68
C ILE A 428 -7.11 3.59 -9.45
N ILE A 429 -7.16 4.92 -9.46
CA ILE A 429 -8.05 5.71 -10.33
C ILE A 429 -7.22 6.74 -11.08
N ASN A 430 -7.82 7.48 -12.01
CA ASN A 430 -7.19 8.69 -12.53
C ASN A 430 -7.02 9.71 -11.39
N PRO A 431 -5.78 10.13 -11.04
CA PRO A 431 -5.55 11.03 -9.91
C PRO A 431 -6.28 12.38 -10.02
N SER A 432 -6.63 12.84 -11.23
CA SER A 432 -7.43 14.06 -11.43
C SER A 432 -8.86 13.98 -10.88
N TYR A 433 -9.33 12.78 -10.57
CA TYR A 433 -10.64 12.53 -9.98
C TYR A 433 -10.56 12.14 -8.50
N PHE A 434 -9.37 12.16 -7.89
CA PHE A 434 -9.24 11.94 -6.46
C PHE A 434 -10.02 13.01 -5.69
N THR A 435 -10.76 12.61 -4.67
CA THR A 435 -11.74 13.45 -3.93
C THR A 435 -13.01 13.87 -4.70
N HIS A 436 -13.13 13.46 -5.96
CA HIS A 436 -14.28 13.73 -6.82
C HIS A 436 -14.96 12.44 -7.30
N LYS A 437 -16.20 12.56 -7.76
CA LYS A 437 -16.92 11.45 -8.38
C LYS A 437 -16.20 11.01 -9.65
N HIS A 438 -16.01 9.71 -9.80
CA HIS A 438 -15.27 9.09 -10.89
C HIS A 438 -16.03 7.86 -11.43
N ARG A 439 -15.60 7.37 -12.59
CA ARG A 439 -16.22 6.26 -13.31
C ARG A 439 -15.33 5.00 -13.34
N PHE A 440 -14.02 5.13 -13.45
CA PHE A 440 -13.14 4.00 -13.74
C PHE A 440 -12.16 3.71 -12.61
N ILE A 441 -12.12 2.43 -12.22
CA ILE A 441 -11.16 1.89 -11.26
C ILE A 441 -10.32 0.85 -11.97
N TYR A 442 -9.03 0.83 -11.68
CA TYR A 442 -8.12 -0.21 -12.13
C TYR A 442 -7.49 -0.90 -10.92
N GLY A 443 -7.02 -2.12 -11.08
CA GLY A 443 -6.32 -2.84 -10.02
C GLY A 443 -5.87 -4.22 -10.47
N VAL A 444 -5.23 -4.96 -9.57
CA VAL A 444 -4.91 -6.37 -9.82
C VAL A 444 -6.16 -7.22 -9.64
N SER A 445 -6.37 -8.16 -10.55
CA SER A 445 -7.47 -9.12 -10.51
C SER A 445 -7.00 -10.50 -10.07
N ASP A 446 -7.87 -11.17 -9.34
CA ASP A 446 -7.69 -12.54 -8.87
C ASP A 446 -8.92 -13.36 -9.24
N ARG A 447 -8.88 -13.95 -10.43
CA ARG A 447 -9.95 -14.77 -11.02
C ARG A 447 -9.66 -16.25 -10.86
N LEU A 448 -8.82 -16.60 -9.88
CA LEU A 448 -8.46 -17.98 -9.52
C LEU A 448 -7.74 -18.74 -10.65
N LYS A 449 -7.01 -18.03 -11.54
CA LYS A 449 -6.16 -18.67 -12.57
C LYS A 449 -4.78 -19.05 -12.03
N SER A 450 -4.31 -18.38 -10.97
CA SER A 450 -3.02 -18.63 -10.32
C SER A 450 -3.19 -18.77 -8.81
N THR A 451 -2.12 -19.14 -8.10
CA THR A 451 -2.12 -19.16 -6.64
C THR A 451 -2.15 -17.76 -6.00
N PHE A 452 -1.87 -16.69 -6.77
CA PHE A 452 -1.76 -15.31 -6.27
C PHE A 452 -2.69 -14.31 -6.99
N VAL A 453 -2.25 -13.62 -8.04
CA VAL A 453 -3.07 -12.74 -8.90
C VAL A 453 -2.82 -13.12 -10.36
N ASP A 454 -3.72 -12.75 -11.26
CA ASP A 454 -3.69 -13.26 -12.65
C ASP A 454 -3.99 -12.23 -13.74
N GLY A 455 -4.15 -10.96 -13.39
CA GLY A 455 -4.43 -9.94 -14.39
C GLY A 455 -4.57 -8.54 -13.83
N ILE A 456 -4.85 -7.62 -14.73
CA ILE A 456 -5.29 -6.25 -14.43
C ILE A 456 -6.76 -6.16 -14.81
N VAL A 457 -7.56 -5.53 -13.96
CA VAL A 457 -8.96 -5.24 -14.23
C VAL A 457 -9.16 -3.74 -14.39
N LYS A 458 -10.05 -3.37 -15.31
CA LYS A 458 -10.71 -2.06 -15.35
C LYS A 458 -12.19 -2.28 -15.05
N TYR A 459 -12.70 -1.56 -14.06
CA TYR A 459 -14.11 -1.59 -13.65
C TYR A 459 -14.78 -0.26 -13.97
N ASP A 460 -15.99 -0.30 -14.52
CA ASP A 460 -16.81 0.87 -14.85
C ASP A 460 -17.96 1.02 -13.84
N ASN A 461 -17.87 2.02 -12.97
CA ASN A 461 -18.85 2.34 -11.93
C ASN A 461 -20.24 2.71 -12.47
N HIS A 462 -20.36 3.11 -13.74
CA HIS A 462 -21.66 3.43 -14.33
C HIS A 462 -22.35 2.20 -14.89
N THR A 463 -21.61 1.33 -15.60
CA THR A 463 -22.20 0.16 -16.27
C THR A 463 -22.10 -1.11 -15.44
N HIS A 464 -21.31 -1.09 -14.36
CA HIS A 464 -20.96 -2.23 -13.52
C HIS A 464 -20.32 -3.39 -14.28
N ARG A 465 -19.63 -3.08 -15.39
CA ARG A 465 -18.89 -4.04 -16.21
C ARG A 465 -17.40 -3.93 -15.95
N ALA A 466 -16.70 -5.04 -16.17
CA ALA A 466 -15.25 -5.09 -16.09
C ALA A 466 -14.64 -5.65 -17.38
N ILE A 467 -13.46 -5.17 -17.74
CA ILE A 467 -12.58 -5.77 -18.74
C ILE A 467 -11.25 -6.14 -18.07
N PHE A 468 -10.54 -7.12 -18.64
CA PHE A 468 -9.35 -7.68 -18.03
C PHE A 468 -8.22 -7.78 -19.05
N TRP A 469 -7.01 -7.46 -18.60
CA TRP A 469 -5.78 -7.89 -19.24
C TRP A 469 -5.22 -9.09 -18.49
N ASP A 470 -4.83 -10.12 -19.22
CA ASP A 470 -4.06 -11.25 -18.71
C ASP A 470 -3.23 -11.91 -19.80
N THR A 471 -2.21 -12.64 -19.37
CA THR A 471 -1.39 -13.52 -20.20
C THR A 471 -1.02 -14.71 -19.34
N ASP A 472 -1.13 -15.92 -19.89
CA ASP A 472 -0.90 -17.15 -19.13
C ASP A 472 0.51 -17.17 -18.51
N GLY A 473 0.62 -17.49 -17.22
CA GLY A 473 1.87 -17.51 -16.46
C GLY A 473 2.48 -16.12 -16.17
N HIS A 474 1.78 -15.02 -16.48
CA HIS A 474 2.31 -13.67 -16.33
C HIS A 474 1.59 -12.89 -15.22
N THR A 475 2.26 -12.72 -14.08
CA THR A 475 1.66 -12.10 -12.87
C THR A 475 1.97 -10.59 -12.81
N PRO A 476 0.96 -9.70 -12.90
CA PRO A 476 1.18 -8.26 -12.77
C PRO A 476 1.21 -7.79 -11.31
N GLY A 477 1.91 -6.69 -11.05
CA GLY A 477 1.78 -5.88 -9.84
C GLY A 477 0.73 -4.77 -9.97
N GLU A 478 0.64 -3.92 -8.94
CA GLU A 478 -0.24 -2.74 -8.94
C GLU A 478 -0.06 -1.90 -10.23
N PRO A 479 -1.15 -1.55 -10.93
CA PRO A 479 -1.11 -0.60 -12.02
C PRO A 479 -1.07 0.84 -11.50
N ILE A 480 -0.29 1.71 -12.14
CA ILE A 480 -0.26 3.15 -11.89
C ILE A 480 -0.81 3.90 -13.09
N PHE A 481 -1.83 4.72 -12.88
CA PHE A 481 -2.46 5.49 -13.94
C PHE A 481 -1.66 6.76 -14.26
N VAL A 482 -1.31 6.94 -15.52
CA VAL A 482 -0.66 8.14 -16.05
C VAL A 482 -1.56 8.78 -17.08
N ALA A 483 -2.18 9.91 -16.72
CA ALA A 483 -3.13 10.58 -17.61
C ALA A 483 -2.42 11.22 -18.81
N ASN A 484 -3.07 11.18 -19.96
CA ASN A 484 -2.67 12.00 -21.09
C ASN A 484 -2.97 13.48 -20.78
N PRO A 485 -1.99 14.41 -20.80
CA PRO A 485 -2.22 15.83 -20.54
C PRO A 485 -3.14 16.50 -21.56
N LYS A 486 -3.32 15.90 -22.72
CA LYS A 486 -4.26 16.34 -23.76
C LYS A 486 -5.53 15.46 -23.80
N GLY A 487 -5.66 14.53 -22.86
CA GLY A 487 -6.83 13.67 -22.71
C GLY A 487 -8.07 14.48 -22.32
N THR A 488 -9.24 13.98 -22.72
CA THR A 488 -10.54 14.61 -22.46
C THR A 488 -11.49 13.70 -21.68
N GLN A 489 -11.21 12.39 -21.68
CA GLN A 489 -11.95 11.39 -20.93
C GLN A 489 -11.17 10.94 -19.69
N GLU A 490 -11.91 10.43 -18.70
CA GLU A 490 -11.34 9.98 -17.43
C GLU A 490 -10.29 8.87 -17.61
N ASP A 491 -10.47 7.99 -18.59
CA ASP A 491 -9.58 6.89 -18.95
C ASP A 491 -8.62 7.22 -20.10
N ASP A 492 -8.50 8.49 -20.52
CA ASP A 492 -7.49 8.91 -21.49
C ASP A 492 -6.10 8.95 -20.83
N GLY A 493 -5.41 7.82 -20.85
CA GLY A 493 -4.09 7.66 -20.27
C GLY A 493 -3.54 6.26 -20.49
N VAL A 494 -2.49 5.94 -19.74
CA VAL A 494 -1.91 4.60 -19.71
C VAL A 494 -1.81 4.06 -18.30
N LEU A 495 -1.72 2.74 -18.16
CA LEU A 495 -1.35 2.07 -16.92
C LEU A 495 0.10 1.59 -17.03
N LEU A 496 0.89 1.88 -16.00
CA LEU A 496 2.22 1.32 -15.80
C LEU A 496 2.12 0.19 -14.77
N THR A 497 2.48 -1.04 -15.14
CA THR A 497 2.51 -2.18 -14.20
C THR A 497 3.76 -3.02 -14.48
N VAL A 498 4.38 -3.56 -13.43
CA VAL A 498 5.50 -4.50 -13.60
C VAL A 498 4.96 -5.91 -13.55
N VAL A 499 5.28 -6.71 -14.57
CA VAL A 499 4.78 -8.07 -14.73
C VAL A 499 5.93 -9.05 -14.64
N LEU A 500 5.76 -10.14 -13.91
CA LEU A 500 6.65 -11.30 -13.96
C LEU A 500 6.17 -12.26 -15.04
N ASP A 501 7.01 -12.53 -16.03
CA ASP A 501 6.91 -13.73 -16.87
C ASP A 501 7.45 -14.91 -16.06
N GLY A 502 6.53 -15.71 -15.49
CA GLY A 502 6.88 -16.81 -14.61
C GLY A 502 7.65 -17.94 -15.30
N PHE A 503 7.46 -18.12 -16.61
CA PHE A 503 8.17 -19.15 -17.37
C PHE A 503 9.62 -18.80 -17.63
N LYS A 504 9.92 -17.52 -17.84
CA LYS A 504 11.29 -17.02 -18.06
C LYS A 504 11.97 -16.56 -16.77
N GLU A 505 11.22 -16.43 -15.68
CA GLU A 505 11.68 -15.82 -14.42
C GLU A 505 12.27 -14.42 -14.64
N LYS A 506 11.65 -13.64 -15.53
CA LYS A 506 12.05 -12.27 -15.85
C LYS A 506 10.87 -11.34 -15.76
N SER A 507 11.11 -10.10 -15.32
CA SER A 507 10.07 -9.09 -15.28
C SER A 507 10.15 -8.10 -16.44
N TYR A 508 9.07 -7.37 -16.66
CA TYR A 508 9.03 -6.24 -17.59
C TYR A 508 8.08 -5.16 -17.08
N LEU A 509 8.42 -3.90 -17.33
CA LEU A 509 7.49 -2.78 -17.17
C LEU A 509 6.54 -2.78 -18.37
N LEU A 510 5.26 -3.00 -18.14
CA LEU A 510 4.20 -3.02 -19.14
C LEU A 510 3.48 -1.67 -19.17
N VAL A 511 3.14 -1.22 -20.38
CA VAL A 511 2.32 -0.04 -20.64
C VAL A 511 1.04 -0.47 -21.34
N LEU A 512 -0.10 -0.29 -20.69
CA LEU A 512 -1.43 -0.59 -21.23
C LEU A 512 -2.17 0.70 -21.55
N ASP A 513 -2.93 0.74 -22.65
CA ASP A 513 -3.93 1.78 -22.88
C ASP A 513 -5.05 1.63 -21.83
N ALA A 514 -5.32 2.68 -21.06
CA ALA A 514 -6.28 2.60 -19.97
C ALA A 514 -7.73 2.46 -20.45
N ARG A 515 -8.03 2.67 -21.74
CA ARG A 515 -9.39 2.55 -22.30
C ARG A 515 -9.83 1.11 -22.46
N ASP A 516 -8.96 0.28 -23.04
CA ASP A 516 -9.27 -1.09 -23.44
C ASP A 516 -8.29 -2.16 -22.90
N LEU A 517 -7.28 -1.73 -22.12
CA LEU A 517 -6.21 -2.57 -21.58
C LEU A 517 -5.37 -3.27 -22.66
N SER A 518 -5.34 -2.74 -23.88
CA SER A 518 -4.44 -3.20 -24.92
C SER A 518 -2.98 -2.82 -24.59
N GLU A 519 -2.05 -3.71 -24.91
CA GLU A 519 -0.63 -3.41 -24.71
C GLU A 519 -0.12 -2.42 -25.76
N MET A 520 0.44 -1.32 -25.28
CA MET A 520 1.10 -0.31 -26.13
C MET A 520 2.59 -0.61 -26.30
N GLY A 521 3.25 -1.01 -25.21
CA GLY A 521 4.67 -1.35 -25.20
C GLY A 521 5.13 -1.86 -23.85
N ARG A 522 6.40 -2.26 -23.78
CA ARG A 522 7.04 -2.75 -22.56
C ARG A 522 8.53 -2.48 -22.54
N ALA A 523 9.14 -2.49 -21.36
CA ALA A 523 10.59 -2.50 -21.16
C ALA A 523 11.01 -3.78 -20.42
N GLU A 524 11.83 -4.61 -21.07
CA GLU A 524 12.22 -5.94 -20.60
C GLU A 524 13.41 -5.88 -19.64
N MET A 525 13.30 -6.57 -18.50
CA MET A 525 14.37 -6.71 -17.49
C MET A 525 15.14 -8.02 -17.66
N ASP A 526 16.35 -8.08 -17.12
CA ASP A 526 17.20 -9.28 -17.19
C ASP A 526 16.99 -10.28 -16.05
N GLY A 527 16.29 -9.88 -14.99
CA GLY A 527 15.90 -10.75 -13.88
C GLY A 527 14.48 -10.45 -13.38
N PRO A 528 14.02 -11.22 -12.38
CA PRO A 528 12.69 -11.06 -11.81
C PRO A 528 12.65 -9.88 -10.82
N MET A 529 11.62 -9.04 -10.94
CA MET A 529 11.20 -8.15 -9.86
C MET A 529 10.22 -8.93 -8.97
N SER A 530 10.51 -9.03 -7.68
CA SER A 530 9.56 -9.64 -6.76
C SER A 530 8.23 -8.87 -6.69
N PHE A 531 7.16 -9.58 -6.37
CA PHE A 531 5.83 -9.04 -6.09
C PHE A 531 5.91 -8.10 -4.90
N GLY A 532 6.03 -6.82 -5.22
CA GLY A 532 5.93 -5.74 -4.26
C GLY A 532 4.49 -5.37 -3.94
N PHE A 533 4.31 -4.29 -3.20
CA PHE A 533 3.00 -3.79 -2.79
C PHE A 533 2.62 -2.57 -3.61
N HIS A 534 3.27 -1.44 -3.33
CA HIS A 534 2.88 -0.14 -3.82
C HIS A 534 4.01 0.64 -4.46
N GLY A 535 3.71 1.80 -5.02
CA GLY A 535 4.72 2.56 -5.72
C GLY A 535 4.18 3.78 -6.40
N THR A 536 4.91 4.87 -6.24
CA THR A 536 4.52 6.20 -6.67
C THR A 536 5.21 6.57 -7.98
N TYR A 537 4.54 7.35 -8.80
CA TYR A 537 5.06 7.86 -10.06
C TYR A 537 5.15 9.38 -10.00
N LYS A 538 6.14 9.99 -10.65
CA LYS A 538 6.20 11.43 -10.90
C LYS A 538 6.50 11.70 -12.36
N ALA A 539 5.58 12.40 -13.02
CA ALA A 539 5.78 12.89 -14.39
C ALA A 539 6.73 14.11 -14.40
N TYR A 540 7.42 14.35 -15.52
CA TYR A 540 8.30 15.52 -15.66
C TYR A 540 7.59 16.86 -15.76
N GLU A 541 6.31 16.87 -16.15
CA GLU A 541 5.55 18.12 -16.42
C GLU A 541 4.24 18.20 -15.62
N ARG A 542 4.17 17.60 -14.40
CA ARG A 542 2.96 17.68 -13.55
C ARG A 542 3.27 17.79 -12.06
N ASP A 543 2.45 18.58 -11.37
CA ASP A 543 2.57 18.86 -9.93
C ASP A 543 2.04 17.72 -9.03
N TYR A 544 0.97 17.01 -9.43
CA TYR A 544 0.41 15.88 -8.68
C TYR A 544 0.18 14.64 -9.55
N SER A 545 0.57 13.48 -9.02
CA SER A 545 0.56 12.18 -9.70
C SER A 545 -0.10 11.06 -8.89
N GLY A 546 -0.72 11.38 -7.75
CA GLY A 546 -1.40 10.41 -6.87
C GLY A 546 -0.52 9.87 -5.72
N ASP A 547 -1.16 9.40 -4.65
CA ASP A 547 -0.52 8.84 -3.44
C ASP A 547 -0.46 7.31 -3.44
N TYR A 548 -0.31 6.71 -4.61
CA TYR A 548 -0.40 5.27 -4.82
C TYR A 548 0.98 4.63 -4.73
#